data_AF-A0A959LQ63-F1
#
_entry.id   AF-A0A959LQ63-F1
#
_cell.length_a   1.000
_cell.length_b   1.000
_cell.length_c   1.000
_cell.angle_alpha   90.00
_cell.angle_beta   90.00
_cell.angle_gamma   90.00
#
_symmetry.space_group_name_H-M   'P 1'
#
loop_
_entity.id
_entity.type
_entity.pdbx_description
1 polymer ?
#
loop_
_entity_poly.entity_id
_entity_poly.type
_entity_poly.pdbx_seq_one_letter_code
_entity_poly.pdbx_strand_id
1 'polypeptide(L)'
;MRRRTIHIVSLLLLLFAAGNTLHAQTDTTGTEKRLIDELTTRPEFKGDVNKYIVMHHKYPPVAQEANITGTVYVRFMVDEHGAVQEPFVARNTRRLGAGLEEEAIRLVKSMPAWQPGTYKGKPVRVIYTLPVVFKLE
;
A
#
# COMPACT_ATOMS: atom_id res chain seq x y z
N MET A 1 -9.61 66.04 -23.21
CA MET A 1 -11.05 66.26 -23.44
C MET A 1 -11.65 64.92 -23.88
N ARG A 2 -12.28 64.12 -22.99
CA ARG A 2 -13.74 63.79 -22.98
C ARG A 2 -14.28 63.52 -24.40
N ARG A 3 -14.90 62.39 -24.79
CA ARG A 3 -15.96 61.60 -24.11
C ARG A 3 -16.54 60.53 -25.10
N ARG A 4 -17.17 59.46 -24.57
CA ARG A 4 -18.29 58.61 -25.12
C ARG A 4 -17.87 57.46 -26.08
N THR A 5 -18.42 56.24 -26.08
CA THR A 5 -19.82 55.78 -25.91
C THR A 5 -19.87 54.27 -25.59
N ILE A 6 -20.72 53.84 -24.65
CA ILE A 6 -21.15 52.44 -24.42
C ILE A 6 -22.36 52.17 -25.34
N HIS A 7 -22.55 50.96 -25.88
CA HIS A 7 -23.83 50.20 -25.94
C HIS A 7 -23.85 49.00 -26.92
N ILE A 8 -24.36 47.86 -26.41
CA ILE A 8 -25.14 46.78 -27.07
C ILE A 8 -24.37 45.67 -27.82
N VAL A 9 -24.41 44.43 -27.28
CA VAL A 9 -25.16 43.28 -27.85
C VAL A 9 -25.44 42.28 -26.72
N SER A 10 -26.71 42.10 -26.38
CA SER A 10 -27.25 40.92 -25.67
C SER A 10 -27.44 39.77 -26.67
N LEU A 11 -27.15 38.51 -26.29
CA LEU A 11 -28.02 37.32 -26.44
C LEU A 11 -27.25 35.98 -26.33
N LEU A 12 -27.63 35.16 -25.33
CA LEU A 12 -27.53 33.71 -25.10
C LEU A 12 -26.57 32.81 -25.93
N LEU A 13 -25.75 32.00 -25.24
CA LEU A 13 -25.76 30.52 -25.39
C LEU A 13 -25.00 29.79 -24.24
N LEU A 14 -25.81 29.12 -23.40
CA LEU A 14 -25.65 27.79 -22.78
C LEU A 14 -24.32 27.33 -22.11
N LEU A 15 -24.53 26.87 -20.86
CA LEU A 15 -23.92 25.69 -20.23
C LEU A 15 -22.41 25.75 -19.96
N PHE A 16 -22.02 26.43 -18.88
CA PHE A 16 -20.94 25.88 -18.06
C PHE A 16 -21.46 24.59 -17.43
N ALA A 17 -21.22 23.49 -18.12
CA ALA A 17 -21.41 22.15 -17.60
C ALA A 17 -20.77 22.09 -16.20
N ALA A 18 -21.57 21.63 -15.24
CA ALA A 18 -21.15 21.35 -13.89
C ALA A 18 -19.89 20.48 -13.92
N GLY A 19 -18.74 21.12 -13.69
CA GLY A 19 -17.48 20.44 -13.36
C GLY A 19 -17.54 19.90 -11.95
N ASN A 20 -18.56 19.10 -11.62
CA ASN A 20 -18.49 18.23 -10.45
C ASN A 20 -17.48 17.14 -10.77
N THR A 21 -16.19 17.46 -10.62
CA THR A 21 -15.21 16.42 -10.35
C THR A 21 -15.55 15.90 -8.96
N LEU A 22 -16.39 14.87 -8.94
CA LEU A 22 -16.55 13.97 -7.81
C LEU A 22 -15.16 13.40 -7.53
N HIS A 23 -14.37 14.09 -6.71
CA HIS A 23 -13.32 13.43 -5.95
C HIS A 23 -14.05 12.55 -4.96
N ALA A 24 -14.45 11.35 -5.41
CA ALA A 24 -14.74 10.26 -4.51
C ALA A 24 -13.41 9.91 -3.83
N GLN A 25 -13.06 10.67 -2.79
CA GLN A 25 -12.08 10.26 -1.80
C GLN A 25 -12.74 9.09 -1.07
N THR A 26 -12.56 7.90 -1.63
CA THR A 26 -12.86 6.68 -0.89
C THR A 26 -11.90 6.69 0.29
N ASP A 27 -12.45 6.94 1.48
CA ASP A 27 -11.79 6.74 2.77
C ASP A 27 -11.38 5.26 2.88
N THR A 28 -10.28 4.91 2.23
CA THR A 28 -9.78 3.55 2.15
C THR A 28 -9.34 3.11 3.54
N THR A 29 -8.72 4.01 4.32
CA THR A 29 -8.29 3.74 5.69
C THR A 29 -9.45 3.33 6.62
N GLY A 30 -10.60 4.01 6.54
CA GLY A 30 -11.76 3.69 7.38
C GLY A 30 -12.42 2.37 6.99
N THR A 31 -12.54 2.13 5.69
CA THR A 31 -13.13 0.89 5.13
C THR A 31 -12.22 -0.32 5.38
N GLU A 32 -10.93 -0.20 5.12
CA GLU A 32 -9.91 -1.22 5.41
C GLU A 32 -9.90 -1.56 6.90
N LYS A 33 -9.91 -0.53 7.77
CA LYS A 33 -9.93 -0.73 9.22
C LYS A 33 -11.20 -1.46 9.69
N ARG A 34 -12.36 -1.11 9.12
CA ARG A 34 -13.61 -1.78 9.49
C ARG A 34 -13.61 -3.25 9.06
N LEU A 35 -13.08 -3.54 7.87
CA LEU A 35 -12.96 -4.90 7.37
C LEU A 35 -12.05 -5.76 8.26
N ILE A 36 -10.86 -5.27 8.67
CA ILE A 36 -9.95 -6.02 9.56
C ILE A 36 -10.51 -6.25 10.97
N ASP A 37 -11.31 -5.32 11.48
CA ASP A 37 -11.97 -5.45 12.80
C ASP A 37 -13.13 -6.47 12.75
N GLU A 38 -13.72 -6.69 11.57
CA GLU A 38 -14.83 -7.61 11.35
C GLU A 38 -14.37 -9.05 10.97
N LEU A 39 -13.09 -9.26 10.64
CA LEU A 39 -12.58 -10.58 10.22
C LEU A 39 -12.79 -11.66 11.30
N THR A 40 -13.25 -12.83 10.87
CA THR A 40 -13.30 -14.03 11.70
C THR A 40 -11.91 -14.61 11.90
N THR A 41 -11.08 -14.64 10.85
CA THR A 41 -9.66 -15.00 10.95
C THR A 41 -8.80 -14.06 10.14
N ARG A 42 -7.59 -13.78 10.63
CA ARG A 42 -6.59 -12.99 9.92
C ARG A 42 -5.77 -13.89 8.96
N PRO A 43 -5.18 -13.31 7.91
CA PRO A 43 -4.20 -14.03 7.12
C PRO A 43 -3.02 -14.50 7.98
N GLU A 44 -2.54 -15.71 7.73
CA GLU A 44 -1.45 -16.32 8.49
C GLU A 44 -0.42 -16.95 7.55
N PHE A 45 0.86 -16.71 7.81
CA PHE A 45 1.94 -17.35 7.06
C PHE A 45 2.09 -18.81 7.51
N LYS A 46 2.23 -19.73 6.57
CA LYS A 46 2.40 -21.16 6.89
C LYS A 46 3.82 -21.41 7.40
N GLY A 47 4.02 -21.29 8.70
CA GLY A 47 5.29 -21.49 9.39
C GLY A 47 5.81 -20.21 10.06
N ASP A 48 7.12 -20.14 10.28
CA ASP A 48 7.75 -18.97 10.91
C ASP A 48 8.20 -17.96 9.85
N VAL A 49 7.51 -16.82 9.82
CA VAL A 49 7.80 -15.73 8.87
C VAL A 49 9.18 -15.12 9.10
N ASN A 50 9.66 -15.03 10.35
CA ASN A 50 10.98 -14.49 10.65
C ASN A 50 12.06 -15.44 10.15
N LYS A 51 11.87 -16.75 10.37
CA LYS A 51 12.76 -17.78 9.81
C LYS A 51 12.79 -17.70 8.28
N TYR A 52 11.64 -17.52 7.63
CA TYR A 52 11.59 -17.35 6.18
C TYR A 52 12.41 -16.12 5.73
N ILE A 53 12.23 -14.97 6.39
CA ILE A 53 12.97 -13.74 6.06
C ILE A 53 14.48 -13.99 6.20
N VAL A 54 14.94 -14.51 7.33
CA VAL A 54 16.37 -14.78 7.56
C VAL A 54 16.95 -15.72 6.51
N MET A 55 16.24 -16.78 6.14
CA MET A 55 16.74 -17.77 5.18
C MET A 55 16.80 -17.28 3.73
N HIS A 56 15.98 -16.29 3.36
CA HIS A 56 15.83 -15.89 1.95
C HIS A 56 16.28 -14.45 1.67
N HIS A 57 16.61 -13.66 2.70
CA HIS A 57 17.04 -12.29 2.52
C HIS A 57 18.43 -12.21 1.90
N LYS A 58 18.64 -11.16 1.12
CA LYS A 58 19.93 -10.78 0.56
C LYS A 58 20.22 -9.37 1.03
N TYR A 59 21.18 -9.22 1.94
CA TYR A 59 21.58 -7.90 2.39
C TYR A 59 22.24 -7.14 1.23
N PRO A 60 21.74 -5.97 0.81
CA PRO A 60 22.38 -5.18 -0.23
C PRO A 60 23.80 -4.78 0.20
N PRO A 61 24.83 -4.96 -0.65
CA PRO A 61 26.22 -4.64 -0.28
C PRO A 61 26.39 -3.19 0.17
N VAL A 62 25.73 -2.24 -0.51
CA VAL A 62 25.74 -0.81 -0.16
C VAL A 62 25.20 -0.57 1.26
N ALA A 63 24.14 -1.27 1.64
CA ALA A 63 23.57 -1.16 2.98
C ALA A 63 24.48 -1.77 4.04
N GLN A 64 25.15 -2.87 3.70
CA GLN A 64 26.11 -3.55 4.58
C GLN A 64 27.35 -2.69 4.83
N GLU A 65 27.97 -2.15 3.78
CA GLU A 65 29.14 -1.26 3.86
C GLU A 65 28.83 0.02 4.67
N ALA A 66 27.62 0.55 4.50
CA ALA A 66 27.16 1.74 5.20
C ALA A 66 26.61 1.45 6.62
N ASN A 67 26.65 0.20 7.08
CA ASN A 67 26.11 -0.25 8.37
C ASN A 67 24.63 0.12 8.61
N ILE A 68 23.83 0.20 7.54
CA ILE A 68 22.43 0.60 7.62
C ILE A 68 21.62 -0.59 8.12
N THR A 69 20.94 -0.45 9.25
CA THR A 69 20.02 -1.44 9.82
C THR A 69 18.63 -0.82 10.02
N GLY A 70 17.60 -1.66 10.19
CA GLY A 70 16.26 -1.16 10.47
C GLY A 70 15.14 -2.12 10.14
N THR A 71 13.94 -1.59 9.99
CA THR A 71 12.75 -2.35 9.62
C THR A 71 12.05 -1.68 8.45
N VAL A 72 11.83 -2.42 7.38
CA VAL A 72 11.00 -2.00 6.26
C VAL A 72 9.61 -2.61 6.44
N TYR A 73 8.58 -1.77 6.46
CA TYR A 73 7.20 -2.24 6.55
C TYR A 73 6.61 -2.39 5.15
N VAL A 74 6.33 -3.63 4.76
CA VAL A 74 5.77 -3.94 3.45
C VAL A 74 4.28 -4.21 3.61
N ARG A 75 3.46 -3.44 2.90
CA ARG A 75 2.01 -3.62 2.80
C ARG A 75 1.69 -4.37 1.51
N PHE A 76 0.79 -5.35 1.60
CA PHE A 76 0.37 -6.18 0.47
C PHE A 76 -1.04 -6.73 0.73
N MET A 77 -1.66 -7.27 -0.30
CA MET A 77 -2.94 -7.95 -0.19
C MET A 77 -2.71 -9.47 -0.19
N VAL A 78 -3.35 -10.18 0.72
CA VAL A 78 -3.51 -11.64 0.65
C VAL A 78 -4.88 -11.91 0.06
N ASP A 79 -4.92 -12.63 -1.07
CA ASP A 79 -6.18 -12.99 -1.70
C ASP A 79 -6.87 -14.20 -1.05
N GLU A 80 -8.03 -14.58 -1.58
CA GLU A 80 -8.85 -15.69 -1.08
C GLU A 80 -8.17 -17.07 -1.22
N HIS A 81 -7.14 -17.17 -2.06
CA HIS A 81 -6.31 -18.35 -2.23
C HIS A 81 -5.00 -18.28 -1.43
N GLY A 82 -4.78 -17.18 -0.70
CA GLY A 82 -3.58 -16.97 0.09
C GLY A 82 -2.40 -16.40 -0.70
N ALA A 83 -2.56 -16.05 -1.98
CA ALA A 83 -1.46 -15.49 -2.75
C ALA A 83 -1.23 -14.01 -2.38
N VAL A 84 0.05 -13.62 -2.37
CA VAL A 84 0.47 -12.24 -2.12
C VAL A 84 0.32 -11.43 -3.40
N GLN A 85 -0.39 -10.31 -3.29
CA GLN A 85 -0.66 -9.37 -4.38
C GLN A 85 -0.16 -7.98 -4.01
N GLU A 86 0.38 -7.29 -5.01
CA GLU A 86 0.74 -5.85 -4.97
C GLU A 86 1.55 -5.43 -3.72
N PRO A 87 2.72 -6.04 -3.44
CA PRO A 87 3.55 -5.59 -2.32
C PRO A 87 4.18 -4.22 -2.59
N PHE A 88 4.05 -3.32 -1.61
CA PHE A 88 4.68 -1.99 -1.61
C PHE A 88 5.12 -1.58 -0.21
N VAL A 89 6.09 -0.67 -0.12
CA VAL A 89 6.53 -0.14 1.18
C VAL A 89 5.50 0.87 1.72
N ALA A 90 5.09 0.69 2.97
CA ALA A 90 4.10 1.52 3.63
C ALA A 90 4.51 3.00 3.65
N ARG A 91 3.59 3.89 3.23
CA ARG A 91 3.85 5.32 3.01
C ARG A 91 4.31 6.07 4.26
N ASN A 92 3.82 5.68 5.43
CA ASN A 92 4.08 6.38 6.70
C ASN A 92 5.28 5.80 7.46
N THR A 93 6.27 5.26 6.76
CA THR A 93 7.45 4.64 7.38
C THR A 93 8.74 5.27 6.86
N ARG A 94 9.74 5.36 7.74
CA ARG A 94 11.06 5.89 7.39
C ARG A 94 11.69 4.98 6.34
N ARG A 95 12.15 5.58 5.24
CA ARG A 95 12.97 4.90 4.25
C ARG A 95 14.38 4.69 4.83
N LEU A 96 14.90 3.48 4.70
CA LEU A 96 16.28 3.12 5.03
C LEU A 96 17.20 3.40 3.84
N GLY A 97 16.72 3.15 2.61
CA GLY A 97 17.49 3.30 1.38
C GLY A 97 18.48 2.17 1.15
N ALA A 98 19.46 2.42 0.27
CA ALA A 98 20.53 1.49 -0.08
C ALA A 98 20.07 0.09 -0.58
N GLY A 99 18.87 0.01 -1.16
CA GLY A 99 18.33 -1.23 -1.73
C GLY A 99 17.49 -2.09 -0.77
N LEU A 100 17.33 -1.67 0.49
CA LEU A 100 16.62 -2.47 1.51
C LEU A 100 15.12 -2.55 1.24
N GLU A 101 14.51 -1.49 0.71
CA GLU A 101 13.11 -1.47 0.31
C GLU A 101 12.82 -2.42 -0.84
N GLU A 102 13.65 -2.40 -1.87
CA GLU A 102 13.54 -3.26 -3.04
C GLU A 102 13.68 -4.73 -2.64
N GLU A 103 14.64 -5.04 -1.77
CA GLU A 103 14.83 -6.37 -1.24
C GLU A 103 13.62 -6.83 -0.39
N ALA A 104 13.09 -5.96 0.47
CA ALA A 104 11.90 -6.27 1.26
C ALA A 104 10.68 -6.58 0.38
N ILE A 105 10.46 -5.79 -0.68
CA ILE A 105 9.40 -6.04 -1.66
C ILE A 105 9.63 -7.39 -2.35
N ARG A 106 10.85 -7.69 -2.80
CA ARG A 106 11.20 -8.96 -3.45
C ARG A 106 10.89 -10.14 -2.54
N LEU A 107 11.32 -10.08 -1.28
CA LEU A 107 11.09 -11.13 -0.28
C LEU A 107 9.61 -11.44 -0.10
N VAL A 108 8.80 -10.40 0.11
CA VAL A 108 7.35 -10.54 0.32
C VAL A 108 6.68 -11.08 -0.95
N LYS A 109 7.07 -10.59 -2.13
CA LYS A 109 6.56 -11.08 -3.41
C LYS A 109 6.86 -12.57 -3.65
N SER A 110 7.99 -13.06 -3.15
CA SER A 110 8.41 -14.45 -3.30
C SER A 110 7.84 -15.40 -2.23
N MET A 111 7.04 -14.90 -1.29
CA MET A 111 6.49 -15.74 -0.23
C MET A 111 5.54 -16.82 -0.80
N PRO A 112 5.57 -18.04 -0.22
CA PRO A 112 4.58 -19.07 -0.54
C PRO A 112 3.17 -18.62 -0.13
N ALA A 113 2.16 -19.32 -0.64
CA ALA A 113 0.76 -19.04 -0.32
C ALA A 113 0.49 -19.08 1.19
N TRP A 114 -0.13 -18.02 1.69
CA TRP A 114 -0.58 -17.84 3.05
C TRP A 114 -1.88 -18.61 3.30
N GLN A 115 -2.26 -18.77 4.56
CA GLN A 115 -3.65 -19.02 4.91
C GLN A 115 -4.43 -17.72 4.71
N PRO A 116 -5.49 -17.69 3.88
CA PRO A 116 -6.30 -16.49 3.70
C PRO A 116 -7.03 -16.11 4.99
N GLY A 117 -7.31 -14.82 5.14
CA GLY A 117 -8.25 -14.35 6.15
C GLY A 117 -9.67 -14.80 5.81
N THR A 118 -10.52 -14.95 6.82
CA THR A 118 -11.92 -15.34 6.63
C THR A 118 -12.88 -14.37 7.29
N TYR A 119 -14.05 -14.21 6.69
CA TYR A 119 -15.19 -13.51 7.25
C TYR A 119 -16.42 -14.41 7.18
N LYS A 120 -17.04 -14.69 8.32
CA LYS A 120 -18.20 -15.61 8.42
C LYS A 120 -17.95 -16.95 7.74
N GLY A 121 -16.74 -17.49 7.92
CA GLY A 121 -16.30 -18.78 7.36
C GLY A 121 -15.97 -18.78 5.87
N LYS A 122 -16.04 -17.63 5.18
CA LYS A 122 -15.65 -17.51 3.77
C LYS A 122 -14.28 -16.82 3.65
N PRO A 123 -13.37 -17.30 2.79
CA PRO A 123 -12.12 -16.60 2.54
C PRO A 123 -12.41 -15.23 1.91
N VAL A 124 -11.65 -14.22 2.33
CA VAL A 124 -11.77 -12.85 1.83
C VAL A 124 -10.39 -12.27 1.59
N ARG A 125 -10.32 -11.29 0.68
CA ARG A 125 -9.09 -10.52 0.46
C ARG A 125 -8.81 -9.61 1.64
N VAL A 126 -7.59 -9.61 2.12
CA VAL A 126 -7.19 -8.83 3.29
C VAL A 126 -5.87 -8.13 3.03
N ILE A 127 -5.81 -6.83 3.35
CA ILE A 127 -4.56 -6.09 3.35
C ILE A 127 -3.80 -6.40 4.64
N TYR A 128 -2.54 -6.77 4.48
CA TYR A 128 -1.62 -7.10 5.57
C TYR A 128 -0.39 -6.19 5.49
N THR A 129 0.22 -5.90 6.64
CA THR A 129 1.50 -5.18 6.70
C THR A 129 2.49 -6.01 7.50
N LEU A 130 3.57 -6.43 6.85
CA LEU A 130 4.62 -7.24 7.45
C LEU A 130 5.88 -6.39 7.71
N PRO A 131 6.42 -6.39 8.94
CA PRO A 131 7.73 -5.83 9.22
C PRO A 131 8.84 -6.78 8.74
N VAL A 132 9.68 -6.32 7.81
CA VAL A 132 10.89 -7.01 7.37
C VAL A 132 12.08 -6.37 8.06
N VAL A 133 12.71 -7.12 8.97
CA VAL A 133 13.79 -6.62 9.83
C VAL A 133 15.13 -6.93 9.20
N PHE A 134 15.95 -5.89 9.00
CA PHE A 134 17.34 -5.98 8.55
C PHE A 134 18.27 -5.66 9.71
N LYS A 135 19.07 -6.65 10.09
CA LYS A 135 20.11 -6.54 11.10
C LYS A 135 21.40 -7.12 10.53
N LEU A 136 22.51 -6.46 10.84
CA LEU A 136 23.83 -7.01 10.62
C LEU A 136 24.11 -7.97 11.79
N GLU A 137 24.63 -9.14 11.47
CA GLU A 137 25.13 -10.10 12.47
C GLU A 137 26.46 -9.63 13.06
#